data_AF-A0A350YUB1-F1
#
_entry.id   AF-A0A350YUB1-F1
#
_cell.length_a   1.000
_cell.length_b   1.000
_cell.length_c   1.000
_cell.angle_alpha   90.00
_cell.angle_beta   90.00
_cell.angle_gamma   90.00
#
_symmetry.space_group_name_H-M   'P 1'
#
loop_
_entity.id
_entity.type
_entity.pdbx_description
1 polymer ?
#
loop_
_entity_poly.entity_id
_entity_poly.type
_entity_poly.pdbx_seq_one_letter_code
_entity_poly.pdbx_strand_id
1 'polypeptide(L)'
;MLVFLFLGVNFYESRANDQINQITQRVIANFSSEKKIPGTEGLAGVFAGVHQNTLFIAGGTAFPEGKPWDGGQKVYSDAILIYQRTANGTL
;
A
#
# COMPACT_ATOMS: atom_id res chain seq x y z
N MET A 1 -36.92 62.82 -5.34
CA MET A 1 -35.62 62.60 -4.68
C MET A 1 -35.65 61.21 -4.07
N LEU A 2 -35.09 60.24 -4.78
CA LEU A 2 -35.19 58.80 -4.49
C LEU A 2 -33.89 58.38 -3.80
N VAL A 3 -33.94 58.02 -2.51
CA VAL A 3 -32.77 57.52 -1.78
C VAL A 3 -32.78 55.99 -1.86
N PHE A 4 -31.86 55.44 -2.64
CA PHE A 4 -31.64 54.01 -2.79
C PHE A 4 -31.04 53.43 -1.49
N LEU A 5 -31.79 52.60 -0.79
CA LEU A 5 -31.30 51.79 0.33
C LEU A 5 -30.61 50.54 -0.25
N PHE A 6 -29.29 50.59 -0.40
CA PHE A 6 -28.48 49.42 -0.76
C PHE A 6 -28.43 48.44 0.43
N LEU A 7 -29.25 47.39 0.38
CA LEU A 7 -29.09 46.20 1.22
C LEU A 7 -27.82 45.47 0.76
N GLY A 8 -26.74 45.62 1.54
CA GLY A 8 -25.50 44.89 1.33
C GLY A 8 -25.72 43.39 1.56
N VAL A 9 -25.79 42.62 0.47
CA VAL A 9 -25.70 41.16 0.52
C VAL A 9 -24.26 40.78 0.82
N ASN A 10 -23.99 40.43 2.08
CA ASN A 10 -22.74 39.76 2.45
C ASN A 10 -22.82 38.32 1.94
N PHE A 11 -22.22 38.06 0.78
CA PHE A 11 -22.01 36.70 0.31
C PHE A 11 -20.92 36.06 1.17
N TYR A 12 -21.35 35.35 2.22
CA TYR A 12 -20.46 34.44 2.93
C TYR A 12 -20.24 33.21 2.05
N GLU A 13 -19.06 33.09 1.43
CA GLU A 13 -18.65 31.85 0.78
C GLU A 13 -18.63 30.72 1.82
N SER A 14 -19.63 29.84 1.75
CA SER A 14 -19.61 28.59 2.52
C SER A 14 -18.66 27.63 1.81
N ARG A 15 -17.43 27.53 2.32
CA ARG A 15 -16.50 26.48 1.88
C ARG A 15 -16.92 25.19 2.57
N ALA A 16 -17.44 24.24 1.80
CA ALA A 16 -17.54 22.87 2.28
C ALA A 16 -16.13 22.42 2.67
N ASN A 17 -15.93 22.11 3.95
CA ASN A 17 -14.68 21.54 4.43
C ASN A 17 -14.63 20.09 3.96
N ASP A 18 -14.03 19.85 2.80
CA ASP A 18 -13.75 18.52 2.29
C ASP A 18 -12.67 17.88 3.18
N GLN A 19 -13.10 17.32 4.32
CA GLN A 19 -12.27 16.44 5.12
C GLN A 19 -12.12 15.11 4.40
N ILE A 20 -11.34 15.13 3.32
CA ILE A 20 -10.91 13.94 2.60
C ILE A 20 -9.99 13.16 3.55
N ASN A 21 -10.30 11.88 3.79
CA ASN A 21 -9.45 11.00 4.56
C ASN A 21 -8.03 10.97 3.96
N GLN A 22 -7.05 11.53 4.68
CA GLN A 22 -5.65 11.46 4.27
C GLN A 22 -5.07 10.10 4.69
N ILE A 23 -4.81 9.23 3.71
CA ILE A 23 -4.18 7.93 3.93
C ILE A 23 -2.68 8.08 3.65
N THR A 24 -1.85 7.85 4.66
CA THR A 24 -0.39 7.77 4.49
C THR A 24 0.05 6.31 4.44
N GLN A 25 0.53 5.86 3.30
CA GLN A 25 1.18 4.56 3.15
C GLN A 25 2.69 4.70 3.39
N ARG A 26 3.29 3.74 4.09
CA ARG A 26 4.76 3.64 4.26
C ARG A 26 5.25 2.31 3.74
N VAL A 27 6.37 2.33 3.02
CA VAL A 27 7.11 1.12 2.65
C VAL A 27 8.00 0.75 3.84
N ILE A 28 7.70 -0.39 4.48
CA ILE A 28 8.43 -0.86 5.68
C ILE A 28 9.49 -1.91 5.36
N ALA A 29 9.44 -2.49 4.16
CA ALA A 29 10.42 -3.45 3.65
C ALA A 29 10.41 -3.46 2.11
N ASN A 30 11.56 -3.76 1.52
CA ASN A 30 11.71 -4.00 0.09
C ASN A 30 12.31 -5.40 -0.11
N PHE A 31 11.59 -6.26 -0.83
CA PHE A 31 11.97 -7.65 -1.07
C PHE A 31 12.50 -7.91 -2.49
N SER A 32 12.75 -6.86 -3.28
CA SER A 32 13.18 -7.01 -4.68
C SER A 32 14.54 -7.71 -4.83
N SER A 33 15.37 -7.74 -3.79
CA SER A 33 16.65 -8.45 -3.77
C SER A 33 16.58 -9.86 -3.18
N GLU A 34 15.40 -10.31 -2.74
CA GLU A 34 15.23 -11.60 -2.09
C GLU A 34 15.27 -12.73 -3.12
N LYS A 35 16.35 -13.51 -3.11
CA LYS A 35 16.58 -14.60 -4.08
C LYS A 35 15.53 -15.70 -4.02
N LYS A 36 14.85 -15.86 -2.87
CA LYS A 36 13.78 -16.85 -2.71
C LYS A 36 12.49 -16.46 -3.43
N ILE A 37 12.33 -15.19 -3.83
CA ILE A 37 11.17 -14.72 -4.58
C ILE A 37 11.44 -14.93 -6.08
N PRO A 38 10.65 -15.74 -6.79
CA PRO A 38 10.81 -15.92 -8.23
C PRO A 38 10.41 -14.65 -9.01
N GLY A 39 11.27 -14.22 -9.94
CA GLY A 39 11.01 -13.07 -10.79
C GLY A 39 11.08 -11.72 -10.06
N THR A 40 10.50 -10.67 -10.64
CA THR A 40 10.61 -9.29 -10.15
C THR A 40 9.31 -8.71 -9.58
N GLU A 41 8.17 -9.39 -9.79
CA GLU A 41 6.84 -8.87 -9.41
C GLU A 41 6.40 -9.25 -7.99
N GLY A 42 7.15 -10.11 -7.31
CA GLY A 42 6.82 -10.56 -5.96
C GLY A 42 5.90 -11.79 -5.91
N LEU A 43 5.43 -12.10 -4.70
CA LEU A 43 4.54 -13.24 -4.42
C LEU A 43 3.12 -12.76 -4.11
N ALA A 44 2.13 -13.34 -4.78
CA ALA A 44 0.72 -13.18 -4.46
C ALA A 44 0.23 -14.32 -3.55
N GLY A 45 -0.76 -14.04 -2.70
CA GLY A 45 -1.41 -15.07 -1.87
C GLY A 45 -0.50 -15.67 -0.79
N VAL A 46 0.46 -14.91 -0.28
CA VAL A 46 1.33 -15.32 0.84
C VAL A 46 0.52 -15.45 2.13
N PHE A 47 0.99 -16.33 3.02
CA PHE A 47 0.60 -16.29 4.44
C PHE A 47 1.57 -15.38 5.19
N ALA A 48 1.06 -14.50 6.05
CA ALA A 48 1.90 -13.60 6.84
C ALA A 48 1.40 -13.45 8.27
N GLY A 49 2.32 -13.25 9.21
CA GLY A 49 2.00 -13.07 10.63
C GLY A 49 3.18 -12.52 11.42
N VAL A 50 2.89 -11.95 12.60
CA VAL A 50 3.92 -11.42 13.50
C VAL A 50 3.89 -12.19 14.82
N HIS A 51 5.06 -12.64 15.27
CA HIS A 51 5.24 -13.24 16.60
C HIS A 51 6.55 -12.74 17.21
N GLN A 52 6.53 -12.33 18.48
CA GLN A 52 7.72 -11.82 19.21
C GLN A 52 8.54 -10.80 18.39
N ASN A 53 7.87 -9.77 17.89
CA ASN A 53 8.47 -8.70 17.07
C ASN A 53 9.12 -9.19 15.75
N THR A 54 8.82 -10.40 15.31
CA THR A 54 9.32 -10.98 14.07
C THR A 54 8.18 -11.14 13.07
N LEU A 55 8.35 -10.61 11.87
CA LEU A 55 7.45 -10.84 10.74
C LEU A 55 7.85 -12.12 10.01
N PHE A 56 6.87 -12.98 9.80
CA PHE A 56 6.97 -14.18 8.98
C PHE A 56 6.15 -13.99 7.72
N ILE A 57 6.71 -14.32 6.57
CA ILE A 57 6.04 -14.39 5.27
C ILE A 57 6.36 -15.74 4.66
N ALA A 58 5.34 -16.50 4.26
CA ALA A 58 5.50 -17.86 3.77
C ALA A 58 4.62 -18.16 2.56
N GLY A 59 5.19 -18.92 1.62
CA GLY A 59 4.49 -19.47 0.47
C GLY A 59 4.11 -18.42 -0.58
N GLY A 60 2.98 -18.63 -1.24
CA GLY A 60 2.45 -17.75 -2.28
C GLY A 60 2.79 -18.22 -3.70
N THR A 61 2.46 -17.39 -4.68
CA THR A 61 2.60 -17.70 -6.10
C THR A 61 3.15 -16.53 -6.89
N ALA A 62 3.94 -16.83 -7.92
CA ALA A 62 4.50 -15.85 -8.84
C ALA A 62 4.27 -16.28 -10.30
N PHE A 63 4.47 -15.35 -11.22
CA PHE A 63 4.49 -15.60 -12.67
C PHE A 63 5.76 -15.00 -13.27
N PRO A 64 6.94 -15.64 -13.06
CA PRO A 64 8.23 -15.02 -13.34
C PRO A 64 8.52 -14.83 -14.84
N GLU A 65 7.97 -15.70 -15.69
CA GLU A 65 8.26 -15.74 -17.13
C GLU A 65 7.24 -14.97 -17.99
N GLY A 66 6.24 -14.30 -17.38
CA GLY A 66 5.23 -13.55 -18.12
C GLY A 66 3.90 -13.46 -17.40
N LYS A 67 3.00 -12.60 -17.89
CA LYS A 67 1.70 -12.36 -17.23
C LYS A 67 0.75 -13.55 -17.38
N PRO A 68 -0.21 -13.74 -16.46
CA PRO A 68 -1.19 -14.83 -16.55
C PRO A 68 -2.01 -14.81 -17.85
N TRP A 69 -2.34 -13.62 -18.36
CA TRP A 69 -3.14 -13.44 -19.60
C TRP A 69 -2.32 -13.61 -20.89
N ASP A 70 -0.99 -13.61 -20.79
CA ASP A 70 -0.07 -13.84 -21.92
C ASP A 70 0.44 -15.30 -21.94
N GLY A 71 -0.21 -16.20 -21.20
CA GLY A 71 0.20 -17.60 -21.09
C GLY A 71 1.34 -17.85 -20.10
N GLY A 72 1.68 -16.87 -19.26
CA GLY A 72 2.68 -17.02 -18.20
C GLY A 72 2.36 -18.16 -17.25
N GLN A 73 3.36 -18.96 -16.92
CA GLN A 73 3.20 -20.12 -16.03
C GLN A 73 3.23 -19.71 -14.56
N LYS A 74 2.26 -20.22 -13.79
CA LYS A 74 2.20 -20.03 -12.35
C LYS A 74 3.28 -20.88 -11.68
N VAL A 75 4.05 -20.27 -10.80
CA VAL A 75 4.99 -20.92 -9.90
C VAL A 75 4.48 -20.81 -8.47
N TYR A 76 4.44 -21.93 -7.76
CA TYR A 76 4.19 -21.96 -6.32
C TYR A 76 5.53 -21.83 -5.59
N SER A 77 5.62 -20.91 -4.65
CA SER A 77 6.83 -20.69 -3.87
C SER A 77 6.73 -21.41 -2.54
N ASP A 78 7.84 -21.99 -2.10
CA ASP A 78 8.07 -22.49 -0.75
C ASP A 78 8.91 -21.51 0.09
N ALA A 79 9.07 -20.27 -0.37
CA ALA A 79 9.85 -19.25 0.31
C ALA A 79 9.30 -19.01 1.71
N ILE A 80 10.21 -18.98 2.69
CA ILE A 80 9.97 -18.52 4.05
C ILE A 80 10.94 -17.38 4.32
N LEU A 81 10.37 -16.20 4.56
CA LEU A 81 11.09 -14.97 4.88
C LEU A 81 10.80 -14.56 6.32
N ILE A 82 11.84 -14.17 7.04
CA ILE A 82 11.78 -13.88 8.47
C ILE A 82 12.50 -12.54 8.69
N TYR A 83 11.78 -11.55 9.22
CA TYR A 83 12.32 -10.22 9.46
C TYR A 83 12.08 -9.80 10.90
N GLN A 84 13.15 -9.56 11.65
CA GLN A 84 13.07 -9.04 13.01
C GLN A 84 12.85 -7.53 12.95
N ARG A 85 11.80 -7.05 13.60
CA ARG A 85 11.57 -5.61 13.74
C ARG A 85 12.67 -4.98 14.59
N THR A 86 13.34 -3.97 14.05
CA THR A 86 14.33 -3.17 14.77
C THR A 86 13.66 -2.24 15.79
N ALA A 87 14.43 -1.69 16.73
CA ALA A 87 13.92 -0.73 17.72
C ALA A 87 13.29 0.53 17.08
N ASN A 88 13.76 0.92 15.88
CA ASN A 88 13.25 2.07 15.13
C ASN A 88 11.99 1.73 14.30
N GLY A 89 11.50 0.50 14.41
CA GLY A 89 10.28 0.06 13.78
C GLY A 89 10.42 -0.35 12.31
N THR A 90 11.65 -0.48 11.80
CA THR A 90 11.93 -1.04 10.46
C THR A 90 12.03 -2.57 10.51
N LEU A 91 11.93 -3.21 9.35
CA LEU A 91 12.16 -4.64 9.15
C LEU A 91 13.57 -4.91 8.60
#